data_AF-A0A2V6CBH9-F1
#
_entry.id   AF-A0A2V6CBH9-F1
#
_cell.length_a   1.000
_cell.length_b   1.000
_cell.length_c   1.000
_cell.angle_alpha   90.00
_cell.angle_beta   90.00
_cell.angle_gamma   90.00
#
_symmetry.space_group_name_H-M   'P 1'
#
loop_
_entity.id
_entity.type
_entity.pdbx_description
1 polymer ?
#
loop_
_entity_poly.entity_id
_entity_poly.type
_entity_poly.pdbx_seq_one_letter_code
_entity_poly.pdbx_strand_id
1 'polypeptide(L)'
;MSSTVKPSEVGEVAVRRAAQLRQHSFAEVSALPARLDETERVHDREIAIAVWREPLPDGRIRVVVQAHFHRFLGAGTMAADGFIIATDGTQTPVPQEMMWEFT
;
A
#
# COMPACT_ATOMS: atom_id res chain seq x y z
N MET A 1 6.50 29.51 0.68
CA MET A 1 5.75 28.29 0.29
C MET A 1 6.11 27.18 1.27
N SER A 2 5.19 26.79 2.15
CA SER A 2 5.45 25.70 3.10
C SER A 2 5.16 24.37 2.37
N SER A 3 6.16 23.85 1.64
CA SER A 3 6.05 22.63 0.84
C SER A 3 6.25 21.40 1.72
N THR A 4 5.33 21.18 2.66
CA THR A 4 5.34 20.05 3.58
C THR A 4 4.19 19.12 3.26
N VAL A 5 4.49 17.88 2.88
CA VAL A 5 3.50 16.82 2.70
C VAL A 5 2.81 16.56 4.04
N LYS A 6 1.48 16.63 4.02
CA LYS A 6 0.63 16.37 5.18
C LYS A 6 0.47 14.86 5.40
N PRO A 7 0.27 14.41 6.65
CA PRO A 7 -0.01 13.01 6.92
C PRO A 7 -1.17 12.40 6.10
N SER A 8 -2.23 13.18 5.87
CA SER A 8 -3.37 12.73 5.06
C SER A 8 -2.99 12.45 3.61
N GLU A 9 -2.09 13.25 3.02
CA GLU A 9 -1.64 13.07 1.64
C GLU A 9 -0.82 11.77 1.49
N VAL A 10 -0.06 11.37 2.52
CA VAL A 10 0.64 10.07 2.54
C VAL A 10 -0.37 8.92 2.58
N GLY A 11 -1.42 9.06 3.41
CA GLY A 11 -2.51 8.08 3.47
C GLY A 11 -3.25 7.95 2.13
N GLU A 12 -3.53 9.07 1.47
CA GLU A 12 -4.17 9.09 0.15
C GLU A 12 -3.33 8.36 -0.92
N VAL A 13 -2.00 8.44 -0.85
CA VAL A 13 -1.11 7.68 -1.74
C VAL A 13 -1.30 6.17 -1.56
N ALA A 14 -1.29 5.69 -0.32
CA ALA A 14 -1.51 4.27 -0.03
C ALA A 14 -2.89 3.81 -0.51
N VAL A 15 -3.95 4.56 -0.18
CA VAL A 15 -5.34 4.25 -0.56
C VAL A 15 -5.51 4.22 -2.09
N ARG A 16 -5.00 5.23 -2.80
CA ARG A 16 -5.13 5.30 -4.26
C ARG A 16 -4.38 4.16 -4.94
N ARG A 17 -3.17 3.83 -4.47
CA ARG A 17 -2.40 2.73 -5.07
C ARG A 17 -3.05 1.38 -4.77
N ALA A 18 -3.56 1.15 -3.56
CA ALA A 18 -4.36 -0.02 -3.24
C ALA A 18 -5.62 -0.10 -4.14
N ALA A 19 -6.33 1.02 -4.34
CA ALA A 19 -7.50 1.07 -5.22
C ALA A 19 -7.17 0.76 -6.70
N GLN A 20 -6.00 1.16 -7.21
CA GLN A 20 -5.53 0.75 -8.53
C GLN A 20 -5.27 -0.76 -8.58
N LEU A 21 -4.59 -1.30 -7.57
CA LEU A 21 -4.31 -2.74 -7.51
C LEU A 21 -5.58 -3.59 -7.38
N ARG A 22 -6.63 -3.06 -6.73
CA ARG A 22 -7.96 -3.69 -6.66
C ARG A 22 -8.63 -3.85 -8.03
N GLN A 23 -8.20 -3.13 -9.07
CA GLN A 23 -8.73 -3.27 -10.42
C GLN A 23 -8.15 -4.49 -11.16
N HIS A 24 -7.07 -5.08 -10.65
CA HIS A 24 -6.48 -6.28 -11.22
C HIS A 24 -7.25 -7.54 -10.83
N SER A 25 -7.26 -8.50 -11.74
CA SER A 25 -7.72 -9.86 -11.51
C SER A 25 -6.82 -10.61 -10.53
N PHE A 26 -7.33 -11.71 -9.96
CA PHE A 26 -6.52 -12.59 -9.11
C PHE A 26 -5.25 -13.06 -9.81
N ALA A 27 -5.32 -13.41 -11.10
CA ALA A 27 -4.16 -13.86 -11.87
C ALA A 27 -3.07 -12.78 -11.96
N GLU A 28 -3.46 -11.54 -12.28
CA GLU A 28 -2.55 -10.39 -12.35
C GLU A 28 -1.93 -10.08 -10.98
N VAL A 29 -2.73 -10.07 -9.91
CA VAL A 29 -2.24 -9.88 -8.54
C VAL A 29 -1.30 -11.02 -8.11
N SER A 30 -1.58 -12.26 -8.50
CA SER A 30 -0.76 -13.43 -8.18
C SER A 30 0.64 -13.35 -8.81
N ALA A 31 0.72 -12.72 -9.98
CA ALA A 31 1.93 -12.55 -10.77
C ALA A 31 2.80 -11.37 -10.31
N LEU A 32 2.30 -10.53 -9.39
CA LEU A 32 3.11 -9.49 -8.78
C LEU A 32 4.29 -10.09 -8.01
N PRO A 33 5.44 -9.39 -7.96
CA PRO A 33 6.52 -9.73 -7.04
C PRO A 33 6.02 -9.78 -5.59
N ALA A 34 6.65 -10.60 -4.75
CA ALA A 34 6.31 -10.68 -3.32
C ALA A 34 6.47 -9.33 -2.61
N ARG A 35 7.44 -8.52 -3.05
CA ARG A 35 7.63 -7.13 -2.67
C ARG A 35 7.97 -6.32 -3.92
N LEU A 36 7.32 -5.18 -4.07
CA LEU A 36 7.59 -4.19 -5.11
C LEU A 36 7.74 -2.81 -4.46
N ASP A 37 8.88 -2.18 -4.70
CA ASP A 37 9.17 -0.83 -4.22
C ASP A 37 8.94 0.17 -5.36
N GLU A 38 8.16 1.21 -5.09
CA GLU A 38 7.77 2.27 -6.01
C GLU A 38 7.99 3.62 -5.35
N THR A 39 7.95 4.68 -6.14
CA THR A 39 7.93 6.05 -5.62
C THR A 39 6.85 6.86 -6.30
N GLU A 40 6.22 7.76 -5.54
CA GLU A 40 5.28 8.72 -6.10
C GLU A 40 5.63 10.13 -5.66
N ARG A 41 5.50 11.09 -6.58
CA ARG A 41 5.79 12.49 -6.32
C ARG A 41 4.51 13.22 -5.91
N VAL A 42 4.50 13.77 -4.70
CA VAL A 42 3.44 14.65 -4.18
C VAL A 42 4.03 16.04 -4.01
N HIS A 43 3.51 17.01 -4.77
CA HIS A 43 4.15 18.32 -4.97
C HIS A 43 5.59 18.16 -5.50
N ASP A 44 6.59 18.58 -4.72
CA ASP A 44 8.03 18.43 -5.01
C ASP A 44 8.74 17.45 -4.07
N ARG A 45 7.97 16.54 -3.46
CA ARG A 45 8.49 15.54 -2.51
C ARG A 45 8.20 14.13 -3.00
N GLU A 46 9.15 13.25 -2.75
CA GLU A 46 9.03 11.83 -3.06
C GLU A 46 8.44 11.08 -1.85
N ILE A 47 7.42 10.27 -2.12
CA ILE A 47 6.81 9.33 -1.20
C ILE A 47 7.28 7.94 -1.62
N ALA A 48 7.92 7.22 -0.71
CA ALA A 48 8.26 5.83 -0.94
C ALA A 48 7.01 4.97 -0.79
N ILE A 49 6.80 4.02 -1.69
CA ILE A 49 5.69 3.08 -1.66
C ILE A 49 6.26 1.67 -1.64
N ALA A 50 5.82 0.84 -0.70
CA ALA A 50 6.13 -0.58 -0.67
C ALA A 50 4.84 -1.38 -0.83
N VAL A 51 4.76 -2.17 -1.89
CA VAL A 51 3.67 -3.11 -2.14
C VAL A 51 4.12 -4.50 -1.75
N TRP A 52 3.35 -5.16 -0.90
CA TRP A 52 3.57 -6.53 -0.45
C TRP A 52 2.48 -7.42 -1.00
N ARG A 53 2.87 -8.56 -1.57
CA ARG A 53 1.96 -9.60 -2.05
C ARG A 53 2.25 -10.90 -1.31
N GLU A 54 1.34 -11.25 -0.42
CA GLU A 54 1.49 -12.39 0.48
C GLU A 54 0.38 -13.42 0.26
N PRO A 55 0.72 -14.67 -0.06
CA PRO A 55 -0.26 -15.74 -0.12
C PRO A 55 -0.72 -16.10 1.30
N LEU A 56 -2.02 -16.27 1.49
CA LEU A 56 -2.61 -16.77 2.72
C LEU A 56 -2.77 -18.30 2.65
N PRO A 57 -2.82 -19.01 3.79
CA PRO A 57 -2.93 -20.48 3.83
C PRO A 57 -4.19 -21.04 3.15
N ASP A 58 -5.24 -20.23 3.00
CA ASP A 58 -6.49 -20.60 2.35
C ASP A 58 -6.51 -20.32 0.84
N GLY A 59 -5.36 -19.96 0.25
CA GLY A 59 -5.20 -19.69 -1.17
C GLY A 59 -5.62 -18.27 -1.60
N ARG A 60 -6.08 -17.43 -0.67
CA ARG A 60 -6.27 -16.00 -0.93
C ARG A 60 -4.93 -15.27 -0.97
N ILE A 61 -4.93 -14.06 -1.50
CA ILE A 61 -3.74 -13.20 -1.52
C ILE A 61 -4.05 -11.94 -0.73
N ARG A 62 -3.19 -11.63 0.24
CA ARG A 62 -3.14 -10.35 0.94
C ARG A 62 -2.22 -9.41 0.17
N VAL A 63 -2.74 -8.24 -0.19
CA VAL A 63 -1.97 -7.14 -0.78
C VAL A 63 -1.98 -5.98 0.20
N VAL A 64 -0.79 -5.51 0.56
CA VAL A 64 -0.61 -4.35 1.43
C VAL A 64 0.22 -3.31 0.69
N VAL A 65 -0.25 -2.06 0.70
CA VAL A 65 0.47 -0.91 0.19
C VAL A 65 0.80 0.00 1.37
N GLN A 66 2.08 0.14 1.64
CA GLN A 66 2.62 1.09 2.61
C GLN A 66 3.13 2.31 1.86
N ALA A 67 2.73 3.51 2.28
CA ALA A 67 3.31 4.77 1.83
C ALA A 67 4.09 5.41 2.98
N HIS A 68 5.31 5.86 2.69
CA HIS A 68 6.19 6.45 3.68
C HIS A 68 6.83 7.74 3.17
N PHE A 69 6.71 8.79 3.99
CA PHE A 69 7.40 10.06 3.78
C PHE A 69 8.38 10.33 4.93
N HIS A 70 9.67 10.18 4.63
CA HIS A 70 10.74 10.55 5.56
C HIS A 70 10.88 12.08 5.62
N ARG A 71 10.73 12.68 6.80
CA ARG A 71 11.15 14.07 7.06
C ARG A 71 12.54 14.08 7.70
N PHE A 72 13.07 15.29 7.87
CA PHE A 72 14.36 15.54 8.50
C PHE A 72 14.32 15.13 10.00
N LEU A 73 15.43 14.55 10.50
CA LEU A 73 15.63 14.12 11.91
C LEU A 73 14.74 12.96 12.42
N GLY A 74 14.42 11.98 11.58
CA GLY A 74 13.77 10.74 12.02
C GLY A 74 12.27 10.83 12.28
N ALA A 75 11.67 12.01 12.09
CA ALA A 75 10.22 12.14 11.99
C ALA A 75 9.77 11.68 10.59
N GLY A 76 8.84 10.72 10.52
CA GLY A 76 8.25 10.23 9.29
C GLY A 76 6.73 10.22 9.39
N THR A 77 6.06 10.18 8.25
CA THR A 77 4.64 9.77 8.22
C THR A 77 4.55 8.49 7.42
N MET A 78 4.01 7.46 8.06
CA MET A 78 3.70 6.18 7.45
C MET A 78 2.20 5.98 7.44
N ALA A 79 1.68 5.42 6.36
CA ALA A 79 0.30 5.00 6.25
C ALA A 79 0.24 3.74 5.38
N ALA A 80 -0.76 2.89 5.60
CA ALA A 80 -0.96 1.72 4.78
C ALA A 80 -2.46 1.49 4.49
N ASP A 81 -2.74 0.92 3.32
CA ASP A 81 -4.04 0.36 2.93
C ASP A 81 -3.79 -1.00 2.26
N GLY A 82 -4.81 -1.84 2.18
CA GLY A 82 -4.67 -3.15 1.60
C GLY A 82 -6.00 -3.84 1.34
N PHE A 83 -5.91 -4.96 0.63
CA PHE A 83 -7.06 -5.82 0.38
C PHE A 83 -6.62 -7.28 0.35
N ILE A 84 -7.59 -8.16 0.55
CA ILE A 84 -7.46 -9.59 0.35
C ILE A 84 -8.30 -9.94 -0.87
N ILE A 85 -7.73 -10.68 -1.80
CA ILE A 85 -8.43 -11.18 -3.00
C ILE A 85 -8.46 -12.71 -2.99
N ALA A 86 -9.63 -13.28 -3.25
CA ALA A 86 -9.83 -14.71 -3.44
C ALA A 86 -9.75 -15.10 -4.93
N THR A 87 -9.62 -16.39 -5.20
CA THR A 87 -9.47 -16.93 -6.57
C THR A 87 -10.70 -16.67 -7.46
N ASP A 88 -11.87 -16.48 -6.86
CA ASP A 88 -13.12 -16.11 -7.53
C ASP A 88 -13.22 -14.59 -7.82
N GLY A 89 -12.21 -13.81 -7.42
CA GLY A 89 -12.17 -12.35 -7.56
C GLY A 89 -12.85 -11.58 -6.42
N THR A 90 -13.41 -12.26 -5.41
CA THR A 90 -13.99 -11.60 -4.23
C THR A 90 -12.89 -10.84 -3.49
N GLN A 91 -13.15 -9.57 -3.17
CA GLN A 91 -12.22 -8.71 -2.45
C GLN A 91 -12.79 -8.25 -1.11
N THR A 92 -11.94 -8.24 -0.08
CA THR A 92 -12.26 -7.68 1.24
C THR A 92 -11.15 -6.74 1.69
N PRO A 93 -11.43 -5.69 2.47
CA PRO A 93 -10.38 -4.88 3.08
C PRO A 93 -9.50 -5.74 4.00
N VAL A 94 -8.22 -5.39 4.13
CA VAL A 94 -7.37 -6.01 5.16
C VAL A 94 -7.83 -5.50 6.53
N PRO A 95 -8.11 -6.39 7.51
CA PRO A 95 -8.46 -5.98 8.86
C PRO A 95 -7.40 -5.07 9.47
N GLN A 96 -7.82 -4.05 10.23
CA GLN A 96 -6.89 -3.07 10.78
C GLN A 96 -5.78 -3.72 11.62
N GLU A 97 -6.11 -4.73 12.42
CA GLU A 97 -5.14 -5.52 13.23
C GLU A 97 -4.03 -6.17 12.41
N MET A 98 -4.29 -6.53 11.16
CA MET A 98 -3.30 -7.13 10.25
C MET A 98 -2.45 -6.07 9.54
N MET A 99 -2.78 -4.79 9.68
CA MET A 99 -2.06 -3.68 9.05
C MET A 99 -0.91 -3.15 9.92
N TRP A 100 -0.88 -3.49 11.22
CA TRP A 100 0.08 -2.96 12.20
C TRP A 100 1.52 -3.43 11.92
N GLU A 101 1.68 -4.53 11.19
CA GLU A 101 3.00 -4.98 10.73
C GLU A 101 3.61 -4.04 9.67
N PHE A 102 2.80 -3.13 9.13
CA PHE A 102 3.12 -2.27 7.99
C PHE A 102 2.93 -0.77 8.30
N THR A 103 2.69 -0.37 9.55
CA THR A 103 2.51 1.04 9.99
C THR A 103 3.18 1.28 11.33
#